data_AF-A0A1Y3N5R6-F1
#
_entry.id   AF-A0A1Y3N5R6-F1
#
_cell.length_a   1.000
_cell.length_b   1.000
_cell.length_c   1.000
_cell.angle_alpha   90.00
_cell.angle_beta   90.00
_cell.angle_gamma   90.00
#
_symmetry.space_group_name_H-M   'P 1'
#
loop_
_entity.id
_entity.type
_entity.pdbx_description
1 polymer ?
#
loop_
_entity_poly.entity_id
_entity_poly.type
_entity_poly.pdbx_seq_one_letter_code
_entity_poly.pdbx_strand_id
1 'polypeptide(L)'
;MEEKDFNKPRSSLNIKCGENKGSCPSGYCCSHYGYCGKTSDHCGIGCQKEYGKCLSISSNNRCGERFGVCPDGRCCSKYGWCGKTNEYCSSGCQSQYGVCN
;
A
#
# COMPACT_ATOMS: atom_id res chain seq x y z
N MET A 1 -33.05 0.63 19.82
CA MET A 1 -33.38 1.15 18.49
C MET A 1 -32.08 1.62 17.88
N GLU A 2 -31.44 0.83 17.03
CA GLU A 2 -30.44 1.39 16.12
C GLU A 2 -30.81 0.90 14.72
N GLU A 3 -31.53 1.77 14.04
CA GLU A 3 -32.08 1.61 12.71
C GLU A 3 -30.98 1.80 11.66
N LYS A 4 -31.16 1.14 10.51
CA LYS A 4 -30.29 1.20 9.35
C LYS A 4 -30.56 2.50 8.59
N ASP A 5 -29.59 3.41 8.55
CA ASP A 5 -29.69 4.61 7.72
C ASP A 5 -28.65 4.67 6.61
N PHE A 6 -29.15 4.46 5.39
CA PHE A 6 -28.55 4.79 4.09
C PHE A 6 -28.54 6.31 3.86
N ASN A 7 -28.15 7.12 4.85
CA ASN A 7 -27.86 8.57 4.69
C ASN A 7 -27.21 9.15 5.96
N LYS A 8 -25.98 8.72 6.27
CA LYS A 8 -25.19 9.33 7.35
C LYS A 8 -23.98 10.03 6.72
N PRO A 9 -23.70 11.32 6.97
CA PRO A 9 -22.43 11.91 6.56
C PRO A 9 -21.32 11.05 7.15
N ARG A 10 -20.43 10.54 6.29
CA ARG A 10 -19.36 9.58 6.55
C ARG A 10 -18.63 9.95 7.85
N SER A 11 -19.14 9.43 8.96
CA SER A 11 -18.75 9.82 10.32
C SER A 11 -17.27 9.55 10.52
N SER A 12 -16.49 10.63 10.57
CA SER A 12 -15.13 10.69 11.11
C SER A 12 -14.20 9.54 10.71
N LEU A 13 -14.12 9.21 9.42
CA LEU A 13 -12.94 8.48 8.94
C LEU A 13 -11.76 9.42 9.14
N ASN A 14 -10.85 9.12 10.07
CA ASN A 14 -9.54 9.79 10.10
C ASN A 14 -8.87 9.48 8.77
N ILE A 15 -9.08 10.36 7.80
CA ILE A 15 -8.57 10.22 6.43
C ILE A 15 -7.09 10.55 6.36
N LYS A 16 -6.56 11.25 7.37
CA LYS A 16 -5.14 11.55 7.52
C LYS A 16 -4.50 10.60 8.53
N CYS A 17 -3.26 10.24 8.27
CA CYS A 17 -2.44 9.40 9.13
C CYS A 17 -0.97 9.76 9.00
N GLY A 18 -0.14 9.17 9.87
CA GLY A 18 1.29 9.42 9.91
C GLY A 18 1.69 10.13 11.20
N GLU A 19 2.97 10.50 11.25
CA GLU A 19 3.55 11.23 12.38
C GLU A 19 2.71 12.48 12.70
N ASN A 20 2.40 12.68 13.98
CA ASN A 20 1.55 13.77 14.51
C ASN A 20 0.09 13.82 13.98
N LYS A 21 -0.35 12.86 13.16
CA LYS A 21 -1.73 12.74 12.64
C LYS A 21 -2.49 11.55 13.23
N GLY A 22 -1.76 10.51 13.63
CA GLY A 22 -2.31 9.28 14.20
C GLY A 22 -2.44 8.14 13.18
N SER A 23 -3.06 7.05 13.60
CA SER A 23 -3.16 5.82 12.81
C SER A 23 -4.52 5.66 12.14
N CYS A 24 -4.52 4.98 11.00
CA CYS A 24 -5.72 4.60 10.30
C CYS A 24 -6.57 3.60 11.09
N PRO A 25 -7.89 3.56 10.85
CA PRO A 25 -8.76 2.54 11.44
C PRO A 25 -8.29 1.12 11.11
N SER A 26 -8.66 0.15 11.95
CA SER A 26 -8.29 -1.25 11.77
C SER A 26 -8.58 -1.75 10.35
N GLY A 27 -7.56 -2.35 9.72
CA GLY A 27 -7.63 -2.86 8.36
C GLY A 27 -7.48 -1.82 7.24
N TYR A 28 -7.24 -0.56 7.57
CA TYR A 28 -6.82 0.47 6.62
C TYR A 28 -5.30 0.63 6.65
N CYS A 29 -4.78 1.06 5.51
CA CYS A 29 -3.38 1.32 5.25
C CYS A 29 -3.12 2.83 5.32
N CYS A 30 -1.95 3.22 5.82
CA CYS A 30 -1.51 4.60 5.77
C CYS A 30 -0.55 4.78 4.60
N SER A 31 -0.97 5.48 3.54
CA SER A 31 -0.14 5.72 2.37
C SER A 31 1.12 6.53 2.71
N HIS A 32 2.13 6.53 1.85
CA HIS A 32 3.28 7.44 2.02
C HIS A 32 2.87 8.92 2.01
N TYR A 33 1.77 9.27 1.35
CA TYR A 33 1.18 10.62 1.39
C TYR A 33 0.45 10.96 2.70
N GLY A 34 0.35 10.04 3.66
CA GLY A 34 -0.31 10.27 4.94
C GLY A 34 -1.83 10.27 4.86
N TYR A 35 -2.40 9.42 4.00
CA TYR A 35 -3.84 9.22 3.89
C TYR A 35 -4.24 7.76 4.15
N CYS A 36 -5.43 7.58 4.74
CA CYS A 36 -5.98 6.27 5.03
C CYS A 36 -6.79 5.72 3.85
N GLY A 37 -6.47 4.50 3.44
CA GLY A 37 -7.20 3.80 2.38
C GLY A 37 -6.96 2.30 2.41
N LYS A 38 -7.60 1.59 1.48
CA LYS A 38 -7.46 0.13 1.33
C LYS A 38 -6.93 -0.29 -0.03
N THR A 39 -6.70 0.67 -0.93
CA THR A 39 -6.16 0.36 -2.26
C THR A 39 -4.68 0.06 -2.17
N SER A 40 -4.16 -0.59 -3.20
CA SER A 40 -2.74 -0.89 -3.36
C SER A 40 -1.85 0.35 -3.22
N ASP A 41 -2.28 1.52 -3.70
CA ASP A 41 -1.55 2.79 -3.53
C ASP A 41 -1.39 3.21 -2.06
N HIS A 42 -2.29 2.76 -1.18
CA HIS A 42 -2.20 3.04 0.26
C HIS A 42 -1.41 1.97 1.00
N CYS A 43 -1.56 0.71 0.59
CA CYS A 43 -1.03 -0.45 1.30
C CYS A 43 0.35 -0.88 0.82
N GLY A 44 0.71 -0.52 -0.41
CA GLY A 44 1.93 -0.97 -1.08
C GLY A 44 3.14 -0.14 -0.70
N ILE A 45 3.88 0.30 -1.72
CA ILE A 45 5.17 0.97 -1.55
C ILE A 45 5.01 2.24 -0.73
N GLY A 46 5.90 2.40 0.25
CA GLY A 46 5.92 3.59 1.11
C GLY A 46 4.81 3.64 2.15
N CYS A 47 3.96 2.60 2.25
CA CYS A 47 2.98 2.51 3.32
C CYS A 47 3.65 2.64 4.70
N GLN A 48 3.09 3.48 5.57
CA GLN A 48 3.64 3.80 6.88
C GLN A 48 3.13 2.78 7.92
N LYS A 49 3.90 1.70 8.10
CA LYS A 49 3.52 0.52 8.92
C LYS A 49 3.17 0.82 10.38
N GLU A 50 3.66 1.92 10.94
CA GLU A 50 3.36 2.35 12.31
C GLU A 50 1.94 2.94 12.43
N TYR A 51 1.39 3.42 11.31
CA TYR A 51 0.13 4.14 11.26
C TYR A 51 -0.96 3.40 10.47
N GLY A 52 -0.71 2.17 10.01
CA GLY A 52 -1.70 1.38 9.30
C GLY A 52 -1.19 0.01 8.88
N LYS A 53 -2.09 -0.80 8.31
CA LYS A 53 -1.74 -2.10 7.73
C LYS A 53 -0.96 -1.87 6.43
N CYS A 54 0.19 -2.51 6.25
CA CYS A 54 0.94 -2.45 4.99
C CYS A 54 1.11 -3.83 4.38
N LEU A 55 1.38 -3.88 3.08
CA LEU A 55 1.84 -5.07 2.41
C LEU A 55 3.22 -5.45 2.96
N SER A 56 3.45 -6.76 3.08
CA SER A 56 4.72 -7.31 3.56
C SER A 56 5.85 -7.04 2.56
N ILE A 57 7.07 -6.87 3.06
CA ILE A 57 8.26 -6.90 2.22
C ILE A 57 8.56 -8.35 1.83
N SER A 58 8.79 -8.60 0.55
CA SER A 58 9.17 -9.91 0.03
C SER A 58 10.60 -10.28 0.42
N SER A 59 10.80 -11.57 0.73
CA SER A 59 12.10 -12.13 1.15
C SER A 59 12.73 -13.10 0.14
N ASN A 60 12.06 -13.40 -0.98
CA ASN A 60 12.48 -14.44 -1.94
C ASN A 60 12.62 -13.94 -3.38
N ASN A 61 12.88 -12.64 -3.56
CA ASN A 61 12.95 -11.95 -4.87
C ASN A 61 11.67 -12.03 -5.72
N ARG A 62 10.54 -12.50 -5.16
CA ARG A 62 9.23 -12.44 -5.81
C ARG A 62 8.47 -11.20 -5.38
N CYS A 63 7.51 -10.77 -6.18
CA CYS A 63 6.61 -9.69 -5.81
C CYS A 63 5.24 -9.95 -6.44
N GLY A 64 4.24 -9.23 -5.98
CA GLY A 64 2.85 -9.51 -6.35
C GLY A 64 1.95 -9.63 -5.14
N GLU A 65 0.65 -9.79 -5.37
CA GLU A 65 -0.37 -9.94 -4.34
C GLU A 65 0.00 -11.01 -3.29
N ARG A 66 0.59 -12.13 -3.74
CA ARG A 66 0.98 -13.25 -2.89
C ARG A 66 2.33 -13.08 -2.17
N PHE A 67 3.19 -12.20 -2.68
CA PHE A 67 4.59 -12.10 -2.23
C PHE A 67 4.91 -10.76 -1.57
N GLY A 68 4.06 -9.75 -1.75
CA GLY A 68 4.25 -8.42 -1.22
C GLY A 68 5.11 -7.53 -2.11
N VAL A 69 5.68 -6.50 -1.49
CA VAL A 69 6.49 -5.48 -2.17
C VAL A 69 7.96 -5.90 -2.23
N CYS A 70 8.67 -5.50 -3.28
CA CYS A 70 10.09 -5.74 -3.39
C CYS A 70 10.88 -4.97 -2.32
N PRO A 71 11.94 -5.58 -1.74
CA PRO A 71 12.83 -4.89 -0.82
C PRO A 71 13.66 -3.82 -1.53
N ASP A 72 14.21 -2.88 -0.76
CA ASP A 72 15.19 -1.88 -1.20
C ASP A 72 14.75 -1.01 -2.38
N GLY A 73 13.45 -0.74 -2.50
CA GLY A 73 12.88 0.07 -3.58
C GLY A 73 13.09 -0.53 -4.97
N ARG A 74 13.25 -1.85 -5.08
CA ARG A 74 13.37 -2.53 -6.38
C ARG A 74 12.04 -2.51 -7.14
N CYS A 75 12.13 -2.64 -8.45
CA CYS A 75 11.00 -2.74 -9.36
C CYS A 75 10.39 -4.14 -9.27
N CYS A 76 9.07 -4.21 -9.40
CA CYS A 76 8.36 -5.48 -9.51
C CYS A 76 7.98 -5.71 -10.97
N SER A 77 8.62 -6.66 -11.64
CA SER A 77 8.35 -6.92 -13.06
C SER A 77 6.91 -7.43 -13.26
N LYS A 78 6.43 -7.38 -14.50
CA LYS A 78 5.13 -8.00 -14.88
C LYS A 78 5.03 -9.50 -14.59
N TYR A 79 6.18 -10.16 -14.38
CA TYR A 79 6.28 -11.58 -14.07
C TYR A 79 6.39 -11.88 -12.56
N GLY A 80 6.31 -10.85 -11.71
CA GLY A 80 6.36 -10.99 -10.26
C GLY A 80 7.75 -11.29 -9.74
N TRP A 81 8.77 -10.65 -10.32
CA TRP A 81 10.17 -10.72 -9.87
C TRP A 81 10.70 -9.34 -9.50
N CYS A 82 11.56 -9.29 -8.48
CA CYS A 82 12.20 -8.07 -8.02
C CYS A 82 13.54 -7.83 -8.71
N GLY A 83 13.74 -6.65 -9.28
CA GLY A 83 14.99 -6.28 -9.94
C GLY A 83 15.12 -4.78 -10.14
N LYS A 84 16.25 -4.36 -10.75
CA LYS A 84 16.57 -2.93 -10.99
C LYS A 84 16.82 -2.59 -12.46
N THR A 85 16.83 -3.58 -13.36
CA THR A 85 17.05 -3.32 -14.79
C THR A 85 15.72 -2.94 -15.47
N ASN A 86 15.80 -2.36 -16.67
CA ASN A 86 14.61 -1.98 -17.44
C ASN A 86 13.61 -3.13 -17.65
N GLU A 87 14.08 -4.38 -17.72
CA GLU A 87 13.20 -5.55 -17.78
C GLU A 87 12.21 -5.64 -16.61
N TYR A 88 12.60 -5.13 -15.44
CA TYR A 88 11.77 -5.10 -14.23
C TYR A 88 11.03 -3.78 -14.07
N CYS A 89 11.64 -2.66 -14.47
CA CYS A 89 11.17 -1.31 -14.15
C CYS A 89 10.36 -0.65 -15.26
N SER A 90 10.46 -1.12 -16.51
CA SER A 90 9.79 -0.52 -17.66
C SER A 90 8.37 -1.11 -17.85
N SER A 91 7.96 -1.37 -19.10
CA SER A 91 6.58 -1.73 -19.43
C SER A 91 6.09 -2.98 -18.67
N GLY A 92 4.98 -2.81 -17.96
CA GLY A 92 4.35 -3.83 -17.14
C GLY A 92 4.88 -3.95 -15.71
N CYS A 93 5.75 -3.04 -15.27
CA CYS A 93 6.14 -2.96 -13.87
C CYS A 93 4.91 -2.76 -12.96
N GLN A 94 4.82 -3.53 -11.88
CA GLN A 94 3.71 -3.51 -10.93
C GLN A 94 4.00 -2.48 -9.84
N SER A 95 3.59 -1.23 -10.05
CA SER A 95 3.85 -0.08 -9.17
C SER A 95 3.34 -0.23 -7.74
N GLN A 96 2.38 -1.12 -7.52
CA GLN A 96 1.90 -1.48 -6.19
C GLN A 96 2.88 -2.33 -5.37
N TYR A 97 3.79 -3.04 -6.06
CA TYR A 97 4.72 -4.00 -5.46
C TYR A 97 6.20 -3.67 -5.73
N GLY A 98 6.53 -2.67 -6.55
CA GLY A 98 7.90 -2.18 -6.71
C GLY A 98 7.98 -0.81 -7.41
N VAL A 99 9.11 -0.13 -7.27
CA VAL A 99 9.27 1.24 -7.80
C VAL A 99 9.46 1.16 -9.31
N CYS A 100 8.58 1.77 -10.10
CA CYS A 100 8.62 1.71 -11.57
C CYS A 100 9.15 3.00 -12.19
N ASN A 101 9.65 2.92 -13.44
CA ASN A 101 10.18 4.04 -14.21
C ASN A 101 9.16 4.64 -15.18
#